data_AF-A0A4Z1HQC0-F1
#
_entry.id   AF-A0A4Z1HQC0-F1
#
_cell.length_a   1.000
_cell.length_b   1.000
_cell.length_c   1.000
_cell.angle_alpha   90.00
_cell.angle_beta   90.00
_cell.angle_gamma   90.00
#
_symmetry.space_group_name_H-M   'P 1'
#
loop_
_entity.id
_entity.type
_entity.pdbx_description
1 polymer ?
#
loop_
_entity_poly.entity_id
_entity_poly.type
_entity_poly.pdbx_seq_one_letter_code
_entity_poly.pdbx_strand_id
1 'polypeptide(L)'
;MANGKETKVLENEGYLSDESDFYGDPETKASFEDRAADFDATAYWKSHQPTLTEKADANVAQALANPESKATLYNPYAGQACAWQLDESIEDFLRRLPPRTTEITQSTPWIFVTNPFRKAPKGIAVNDEAPPGDHTDWARCVTEGNRLLDELITIRNTIEKENSKKSTVAIDRMINKEKEVIVQKILDTAIDCGCTSGKVCIVSRLCCCTGCFSFLPLCLVSK
;
A
#
# COMPACT_ATOMS: atom_id res chain seq x y z
N MET A 1 -23.33 -25.49 80.25
CA MET A 1 -24.14 -26.72 80.22
C MET A 1 -24.90 -26.74 78.91
N ALA A 2 -24.82 -27.87 78.21
CA ALA A 2 -25.53 -28.22 76.97
C ALA A 2 -25.06 -27.50 75.68
N ASN A 3 -24.82 -28.17 74.56
CA ASN A 3 -24.56 -29.59 74.30
C ASN A 3 -23.97 -29.63 72.89
N GLY A 4 -22.82 -30.27 72.70
CA GLY A 4 -22.27 -30.52 71.38
C GLY A 4 -23.17 -31.48 70.62
N LYS A 5 -23.53 -31.13 69.38
CA LYS A 5 -24.11 -32.08 68.43
C LYS A 5 -23.24 -32.05 67.17
N GLU A 6 -22.43 -33.08 67.08
CA GLU A 6 -21.59 -33.44 65.95
C GLU A 6 -22.50 -33.76 64.77
N THR A 7 -22.57 -32.84 63.81
CA THR A 7 -23.26 -33.08 62.54
C THR A 7 -22.24 -33.72 61.61
N LYS A 8 -22.37 -35.03 61.40
CA LYS A 8 -21.66 -35.77 60.35
C LYS A 8 -21.82 -35.03 59.03
N VAL A 9 -20.72 -34.50 58.49
CA VAL A 9 -20.65 -34.00 57.12
C VAL A 9 -20.59 -35.24 56.23
N LEU A 10 -21.77 -35.72 55.83
CA LEU A 10 -21.90 -36.68 54.74
C LEU A 10 -21.78 -35.90 53.43
N GLU A 11 -20.78 -36.30 52.65
CA GLU A 11 -20.74 -36.32 51.18
C GLU A 11 -21.46 -35.18 50.46
N ASN A 12 -20.66 -34.21 50.01
CA ASN A 12 -20.91 -33.62 48.70
C ASN A 12 -19.71 -33.96 47.80
N GLU A 13 -19.59 -35.26 47.53
CA GLU A 13 -18.91 -35.78 46.34
C GLU A 13 -19.75 -35.36 45.13
N GLY A 14 -19.37 -34.26 44.46
CA GLY A 14 -20.10 -33.82 43.29
C GLY A 14 -19.67 -32.46 42.79
N TYR A 15 -19.09 -32.44 41.59
CA TYR A 15 -18.84 -31.28 40.70
C TYR A 15 -17.47 -30.61 40.65
N LEU A 16 -16.41 -31.25 41.17
CA LEU A 16 -15.04 -31.00 40.68
C LEU A 16 -14.40 -32.35 40.36
N SER A 17 -14.87 -32.98 39.28
CA SER A 17 -14.19 -34.16 38.74
C SER A 17 -12.77 -33.73 38.35
N ASP A 18 -11.76 -34.49 38.78
CA ASP A 18 -10.34 -34.37 38.37
C ASP A 18 -10.15 -34.67 36.86
N GLU A 19 -11.24 -34.98 36.15
CA GLU A 19 -11.30 -35.18 34.70
C GLU A 19 -11.41 -33.88 33.89
N SER A 20 -10.99 -32.73 34.45
CA SER A 20 -10.83 -31.54 33.63
C SER A 20 -9.53 -31.66 32.82
N ASP A 21 -9.62 -32.28 31.63
CA ASP A 21 -8.60 -32.31 30.58
C ASP A 21 -8.20 -30.91 30.05
N PHE A 22 -8.62 -29.84 30.73
CA PHE A 22 -8.26 -28.47 30.41
C PHE A 22 -6.74 -28.23 30.45
N TYR A 23 -6.03 -28.94 31.35
CA TYR A 23 -4.56 -28.88 31.46
C TYR A 23 -3.84 -30.04 30.76
N GLY A 24 -4.57 -30.84 29.97
CA GLY A 24 -4.06 -32.07 29.35
C GLY A 24 -4.01 -33.25 30.32
N ASP A 25 -3.78 -34.44 29.77
CA ASP A 25 -3.63 -35.66 30.54
C ASP A 25 -2.37 -35.62 31.44
N PRO A 26 -2.26 -36.50 32.46
CA PRO A 26 -1.14 -36.50 33.40
C PRO A 26 0.24 -36.68 32.74
N GLU A 27 0.31 -37.38 31.61
CA GLU A 27 1.56 -37.59 30.87
C GLU A 27 1.99 -36.30 30.15
N THR A 28 1.03 -35.61 29.53
CA THR A 28 1.21 -34.29 28.92
C THR A 28 1.69 -33.26 29.96
N LYS A 29 1.10 -33.27 31.15
CA LYS A 29 1.49 -32.37 32.25
C LYS A 29 2.94 -32.63 32.71
N ALA A 30 3.29 -33.90 32.95
CA ALA A 30 4.66 -34.27 33.33
C ALA A 30 5.68 -33.85 32.26
N SER A 31 5.35 -34.05 30.98
CA SER A 31 6.18 -33.62 29.85
C SER A 31 6.41 -32.10 29.82
N PHE A 32 5.39 -31.30 30.12
CA PHE A 32 5.54 -29.85 30.21
C PHE A 32 6.33 -29.38 31.44
N GLU A 33 6.15 -30.04 32.59
CA GLU A 33 6.91 -29.75 33.81
C GLU A 33 8.41 -30.05 33.61
N ASP A 34 8.75 -31.17 32.97
CA ASP A 34 10.13 -31.52 32.62
C ASP A 34 10.75 -30.49 31.65
N ARG A 35 9.99 -30.08 30.62
CA ARG A 35 10.43 -29.03 29.68
C ARG A 35 10.61 -27.68 30.34
N ALA A 36 9.78 -27.34 31.33
CA ALA A 36 9.91 -26.11 32.09
C ALA A 36 11.13 -26.13 33.02
N ALA A 37 11.45 -27.29 33.60
CA ALA A 37 12.65 -27.47 34.43
C ALA A 37 13.95 -27.37 33.61
N ASP A 38 13.94 -27.81 32.36
CA ASP A 38 15.09 -27.73 31.43
C ASP A 38 15.20 -26.37 30.71
N PHE A 39 14.16 -25.53 30.77
CA PHE A 39 14.13 -24.25 30.06
C PHE A 39 15.02 -23.18 30.71
N ASP A 40 16.16 -22.89 30.08
CA ASP A 40 16.99 -21.74 30.45
C ASP A 40 16.50 -20.44 29.77
N ALA A 41 15.82 -19.61 30.56
CA ALA A 41 15.36 -18.29 30.13
C ALA A 41 16.51 -17.39 29.65
N THR A 42 17.70 -17.50 30.25
CA THR A 42 18.84 -16.65 29.91
C THR A 42 19.43 -17.02 28.55
N ALA A 43 19.56 -18.32 28.25
CA ALA A 43 19.96 -18.80 26.93
C ALA A 43 18.91 -18.49 25.86
N TYR A 44 17.62 -18.63 26.19
CA TYR A 44 16.53 -18.27 25.30
C TYR A 44 16.61 -16.80 24.87
N TRP A 45 16.63 -15.85 25.82
CA TRP A 45 16.68 -14.42 25.49
C TRP A 45 17.96 -13.98 24.77
N LYS A 46 19.09 -14.68 24.97
CA LYS A 46 20.34 -14.42 24.23
C LYS A 46 20.25 -14.80 22.75
N SER A 47 19.48 -15.84 22.42
CA SER A 47 19.33 -16.34 21.04
C SER A 47 18.03 -15.89 20.37
N HIS A 48 17.08 -15.37 21.16
CA HIS A 48 15.77 -14.93 20.68
C HIS A 48 15.90 -13.86 19.61
N GLN A 49 15.28 -14.12 18.46
CA GLN A 49 15.12 -13.13 17.41
C GLN A 49 13.74 -12.51 17.57
N PRO A 50 13.65 -11.17 17.75
CA PRO A 50 12.36 -10.53 17.97
C PRO A 50 11.43 -10.79 16.78
N THR A 51 10.22 -11.21 17.11
CA THR A 51 9.12 -11.38 16.16
C THR A 51 8.71 -10.03 15.57
N LEU A 52 7.95 -10.06 14.48
CA LEU A 52 7.43 -8.83 13.86
C LEU A 52 6.55 -8.02 14.83
N THR A 53 5.79 -8.72 15.68
CA THR A 53 4.93 -8.10 16.70
C THR A 53 5.76 -7.38 17.75
N GLU A 54 6.76 -8.04 18.33
CA GLU A 54 7.64 -7.43 19.34
C GLU A 54 8.42 -6.22 18.76
N LYS A 55 8.84 -6.32 17.49
CA LYS A 55 9.46 -5.18 16.78
C LYS A 55 8.48 -4.03 16.59
N ALA A 56 7.23 -4.31 16.23
CA ALA A 56 6.20 -3.30 16.07
C ALA A 56 5.90 -2.60 17.41
N ASP A 57 5.77 -3.36 18.50
CA ASP A 57 5.51 -2.83 19.84
C ASP A 57 6.67 -1.97 20.34
N ALA A 58 7.92 -2.41 20.13
CA ALA A 58 9.10 -1.63 20.44
C ALA A 58 9.15 -0.31 19.64
N ASN A 59 8.81 -0.33 18.35
CA ASN A 59 8.74 0.89 17.53
C ASN A 59 7.66 1.86 18.03
N VAL A 60 6.50 1.35 18.42
CA VAL A 60 5.42 2.17 19.00
C VAL A 60 5.85 2.77 20.34
N ALA A 61 6.43 1.98 21.22
CA ALA A 61 6.95 2.44 22.51
C ALA A 61 8.05 3.49 22.34
N GLN A 62 8.95 3.31 21.38
CA GLN A 62 10.00 4.27 21.04
C GLN A 62 9.41 5.58 20.48
N ALA A 63 8.39 5.50 19.61
CA ALA A 63 7.70 6.67 19.08
C ALA A 63 6.93 7.45 20.15
N LEU A 64 6.40 6.76 21.18
CA LEU A 64 5.75 7.39 22.34
C LEU A 64 6.76 8.01 23.32
N ALA A 65 7.89 7.34 23.55
CA ALA A 65 8.91 7.77 24.50
C ALA A 65 9.77 8.94 23.99
N ASN A 66 9.98 9.01 22.68
CA ASN A 66 10.71 10.09 22.05
C ASN A 66 9.82 10.78 21.00
N PRO A 67 9.02 11.79 21.38
CA PRO A 67 8.27 12.61 20.43
C PRO A 67 9.23 13.56 19.69
N GLU A 68 10.27 13.02 19.05
CA GLU A 68 11.13 13.80 18.16
C GLU A 68 10.33 14.22 16.93
N SER A 69 10.32 15.54 16.73
CA SER A 69 9.67 16.35 15.69
C SER A 69 8.53 15.64 14.95
N LYS A 70 7.28 16.08 15.17
CA LYS A 70 6.16 15.85 14.25
C LYS A 70 6.71 15.84 12.82
N ALA A 71 6.66 14.69 12.16
CA ALA A 71 7.18 14.54 10.81
C ALA A 71 6.73 15.75 10.01
N THR A 72 7.69 16.51 9.45
CA THR A 72 7.36 17.75 8.75
C THR A 72 6.49 17.40 7.56
N LEU A 73 5.19 17.60 7.71
CA LEU A 73 4.21 17.30 6.68
C LEU A 73 4.50 18.21 5.49
N TYR A 74 4.60 17.63 4.31
CA TYR A 74 4.97 18.35 3.11
C TYR A 74 3.88 18.24 2.06
N ASN A 75 3.38 19.40 1.64
CA ASN A 75 2.47 19.55 0.51
C ASN A 75 2.99 20.67 -0.43
N PRO A 76 3.54 20.34 -1.61
CA PRO A 76 3.97 21.29 -2.63
C PRO A 76 2.84 22.12 -3.23
N TYR A 77 1.57 21.69 -3.10
CA TYR A 77 0.42 22.47 -3.53
C TYR A 77 -0.25 23.22 -2.37
N ALA A 78 0.46 23.37 -1.23
CA ALA A 78 -0.02 24.19 -0.13
C ALA A 78 -0.29 25.63 -0.60
N GLY A 79 -1.45 26.17 -0.23
CA GLY A 79 -1.95 27.48 -0.66
C GLY A 79 -2.64 27.50 -2.03
N GLN A 80 -2.57 26.43 -2.83
CA GLN A 80 -3.27 26.38 -4.12
C GLN A 80 -4.74 26.00 -3.92
N ALA A 81 -5.65 26.82 -4.45
CA ALA A 81 -7.09 26.61 -4.34
C ALA A 81 -7.56 25.29 -4.99
N CYS A 82 -6.79 24.71 -5.89
CA CYS A 82 -7.07 23.46 -6.60
C CYS A 82 -6.55 22.21 -5.86
N ALA A 83 -5.96 22.37 -4.67
CA ALA A 83 -5.38 21.27 -3.91
C ALA A 83 -5.94 21.15 -2.50
N TRP A 84 -5.82 19.95 -1.94
CA TRP A 84 -6.08 19.69 -0.52
C TRP A 84 -5.02 20.37 0.35
N GLN A 85 -5.44 21.00 1.44
CA GLN A 85 -4.61 21.70 2.42
C GLN A 85 -4.42 20.88 3.69
N LEU A 86 -3.26 21.02 4.35
CA LEU A 86 -2.93 20.20 5.53
C LEU A 86 -3.74 20.56 6.78
N ASP A 87 -4.33 21.76 6.80
CA ASP A 87 -5.13 22.32 7.88
C ASP A 87 -6.64 22.14 7.68
N GLU A 88 -7.09 21.66 6.52
CA GLU A 88 -8.51 21.40 6.24
C GLU A 88 -8.88 19.92 6.40
N SER A 89 -10.11 19.66 6.86
CA SER A 89 -10.67 18.30 6.89
C SER A 89 -10.93 17.76 5.47
N ILE A 90 -11.01 16.44 5.34
CA ILE A 90 -11.33 15.80 4.04
C ILE A 90 -12.74 16.22 3.59
N GLU A 91 -13.67 16.35 4.53
CA GLU A 91 -15.05 16.75 4.25
C GLU A 91 -15.15 18.19 3.74
N ASP A 92 -14.38 19.11 4.32
CA ASP A 92 -14.34 20.51 3.88
C ASP A 92 -13.71 20.64 2.50
N PHE A 93 -12.63 19.88 2.26
CA PHE A 93 -11.98 19.78 0.96
C PHE A 93 -12.96 19.30 -0.14
N LEU A 94 -13.66 18.19 0.10
CA LEU A 94 -14.61 17.63 -0.87
C LEU A 94 -15.84 18.51 -1.08
N ARG A 95 -16.24 19.29 -0.07
CA ARG A 95 -17.31 20.28 -0.21
C ARG A 95 -16.88 21.48 -1.07
N ARG A 96 -15.61 21.88 -0.93
CA ARG A 96 -15.01 23.00 -1.67
C ARG A 96 -14.69 22.63 -3.12
N LEU A 97 -14.15 21.42 -3.36
CA LEU A 97 -13.82 20.90 -4.68
C LEU A 97 -14.49 19.53 -4.93
N PRO A 98 -15.81 19.49 -5.16
CA PRO A 98 -16.46 18.24 -5.49
C PRO A 98 -16.03 17.79 -6.90
N PRO A 99 -15.39 16.62 -7.07
CA PRO A 99 -14.85 16.19 -8.37
C PRO A 99 -15.91 16.11 -9.48
N ARG A 100 -17.19 15.98 -9.11
CA ARG A 100 -18.33 15.94 -10.04
C ARG A 100 -18.72 17.31 -10.59
N THR A 101 -18.60 18.37 -9.79
CA THR A 101 -19.19 19.69 -10.10
C THR A 101 -18.16 20.78 -10.27
N THR A 102 -16.91 20.55 -9.84
CA THR A 102 -15.82 21.47 -10.10
C THR A 102 -15.53 21.51 -11.60
N GLU A 103 -15.77 22.68 -12.20
CA GLU A 103 -15.43 22.91 -13.60
C GLU A 103 -13.92 23.09 -13.79
N ILE A 104 -13.43 22.64 -14.93
CA ILE A 104 -12.03 22.84 -15.33
C ILE A 104 -11.87 24.30 -15.73
N THR A 105 -11.04 25.03 -14.98
CA THR A 105 -10.74 26.45 -15.21
C THR A 105 -9.23 26.66 -15.27
N GLN A 106 -8.78 27.84 -15.72
CA GLN A 106 -7.34 28.16 -15.74
C GLN A 106 -6.71 28.13 -14.34
N SER A 107 -7.47 28.47 -13.30
CA SER A 107 -7.03 28.43 -11.90
C SER A 107 -7.17 27.06 -11.25
N THR A 108 -8.07 26.20 -11.77
CA THR A 108 -8.30 24.84 -11.28
C THR A 108 -8.32 23.86 -12.45
N PRO A 109 -7.14 23.55 -13.04
CA PRO A 109 -7.05 22.59 -14.13
C PRO A 109 -7.23 21.15 -13.66
N TRP A 110 -6.82 20.87 -12.41
CA TRP A 110 -6.86 19.56 -11.77
C TRP A 110 -7.18 19.72 -10.28
N ILE A 111 -7.71 18.67 -9.66
CA ILE A 111 -7.85 18.59 -8.21
C ILE A 111 -6.68 17.76 -7.68
N PHE A 112 -5.82 18.36 -6.87
CA PHE A 112 -4.64 17.71 -6.34
C PHE A 112 -4.84 17.24 -4.90
N VAL A 113 -4.54 15.98 -4.64
CA VAL A 113 -4.44 15.42 -3.29
C VAL A 113 -3.08 14.77 -3.19
N THR A 114 -2.35 15.04 -2.12
CA THR A 114 -0.98 14.57 -2.01
C THR A 114 -0.70 13.89 -0.68
N ASN A 115 0.19 12.92 -0.70
CA ASN A 115 0.63 12.25 0.51
C ASN A 115 1.49 13.22 1.35
N PRO A 116 1.03 13.59 2.57
CA PRO A 116 1.72 14.57 3.39
C PRO A 116 3.02 14.02 4.01
N PHE A 117 3.23 12.70 3.99
CA PHE A 117 4.40 12.03 4.56
C PHE A 117 5.58 11.89 3.59
N ARG A 118 5.45 12.43 2.37
CA ARG A 118 6.53 12.33 1.38
C ARG A 118 7.71 13.24 1.76
N LYS A 119 8.93 12.77 1.53
CA LYS A 119 10.14 13.57 1.74
C LYS A 119 10.12 14.77 0.80
N ALA A 120 10.29 15.97 1.34
CA ALA A 120 10.46 17.16 0.52
C ALA A 120 11.75 17.02 -0.31
N PRO A 121 11.70 17.22 -1.65
CA PRO A 121 12.90 17.17 -2.47
C PRO A 121 13.90 18.25 -2.01
N LYS A 122 15.19 17.88 -1.93
CA LYS A 122 16.27 18.82 -1.63
C LYS A 122 16.66 19.51 -2.93
N GLY A 123 16.34 20.79 -3.07
CA GLY A 123 16.52 21.53 -4.32
C GLY A 123 15.18 21.70 -5.03
N ILE A 124 14.96 22.90 -5.54
CA ILE A 124 13.68 23.39 -6.05
C ILE A 124 13.17 22.48 -7.17
N ALA A 125 12.07 21.77 -6.92
CA ALA A 125 11.18 21.29 -7.96
C ALA A 125 9.75 21.71 -7.57
N VAL A 126 9.37 22.84 -8.16
CA VAL A 126 8.02 23.40 -8.15
C VAL A 126 7.12 22.41 -8.89
N ASN A 127 6.05 21.92 -8.26
CA ASN A 127 4.93 21.23 -8.90
C ASN A 127 5.22 19.94 -9.72
N ASP A 128 6.34 19.26 -9.54
CA ASP A 128 6.57 17.99 -10.24
C ASP A 128 5.82 16.84 -9.56
N GLU A 129 4.82 16.30 -10.27
CA GLU A 129 3.95 15.19 -9.84
C GLU A 129 4.75 13.91 -9.52
N ALA A 130 5.95 13.78 -10.10
CA ALA A 130 6.92 12.73 -9.79
C ALA A 130 8.35 13.30 -9.90
N PRO A 131 8.93 13.84 -8.80
CA PRO A 131 10.29 14.36 -8.87
C PRO A 131 11.25 13.22 -9.25
N PRO A 132 12.18 13.48 -10.20
CA PRO A 132 13.17 12.50 -10.60
C PRO A 132 13.98 12.07 -9.38
N GLY A 133 14.33 10.78 -9.32
CA GLY A 133 15.31 10.32 -8.33
C GLY A 133 16.71 10.83 -8.68
N ASP A 134 17.62 10.79 -7.71
CA ASP A 134 19.00 11.28 -7.86
C ASP A 134 19.78 10.62 -9.03
N HIS A 135 19.28 9.51 -9.56
CA HIS A 135 19.89 8.67 -10.60
C HIS A 135 18.94 8.43 -11.80
N THR A 136 17.89 9.23 -11.94
CA THR A 136 16.91 9.07 -13.02
C THR A 136 17.37 9.80 -14.29
N ASP A 137 17.48 9.06 -15.40
CA ASP A 137 17.75 9.62 -16.74
C ASP A 137 16.46 9.74 -17.55
N TRP A 138 15.70 10.80 -17.26
CA TRP A 138 14.42 11.05 -17.91
C TRP A 138 14.57 11.32 -19.41
N ALA A 139 15.62 12.05 -19.82
CA ALA A 139 15.83 12.43 -21.20
C ALA A 139 16.04 11.19 -22.08
N ARG A 140 16.89 10.26 -21.64
CA ARG A 140 17.11 9.00 -22.36
C ARG A 140 15.84 8.16 -22.44
N CYS A 141 15.09 8.07 -21.33
CA CYS A 141 13.84 7.32 -21.29
C CYS A 141 12.81 7.86 -22.30
N VAL A 142 12.68 9.19 -22.43
CA VAL A 142 11.77 9.81 -23.39
C VAL A 142 12.23 9.60 -24.83
N THR A 143 13.52 9.78 -25.11
CA THR A 143 14.06 9.60 -26.47
C THR A 143 13.92 8.16 -26.95
N GLU A 144 14.36 7.18 -26.16
CA GLU A 144 14.25 5.76 -26.53
C GLU A 144 12.80 5.28 -26.55
N GLY A 145 11.98 5.74 -25.60
CA GLY A 145 10.55 5.45 -25.59
C GLY A 145 9.85 5.91 -26.87
N ASN A 146 10.10 7.14 -27.31
CA ASN A 146 9.53 7.65 -28.56
C ASN A 146 10.04 6.87 -29.79
N ARG A 147 11.34 6.55 -29.84
CA ARG A 147 11.91 5.73 -30.92
C ARG A 147 11.23 4.36 -31.04
N LEU A 148 10.98 3.70 -29.91
CA LEU A 148 10.28 2.41 -29.86
C LEU A 148 8.81 2.52 -30.28
N LEU A 149 8.15 3.64 -29.96
CA LEU A 149 6.78 3.90 -30.42
C LEU A 149 6.72 4.14 -31.94
N ASP A 150 7.67 4.87 -32.51
CA ASP A 150 7.79 5.08 -33.96
C ASP A 150 8.07 3.76 -34.71
N GLU A 151 8.89 2.89 -34.12
CA GLU A 151 9.13 1.53 -34.61
C GLU A 151 7.82 0.72 -34.68
N LEU A 152 7.00 0.77 -33.62
CA LEU A 152 5.70 0.10 -33.58
C LEU A 152 4.74 0.62 -34.66
N ILE A 153 4.70 1.94 -34.88
CA ILE A 153 3.88 2.55 -35.95
C ILE A 153 4.31 2.02 -37.32
N THR A 154 5.63 1.94 -37.55
CA THR A 154 6.18 1.44 -38.82
C THR A 154 5.86 -0.03 -39.04
N ILE A 155 6.03 -0.86 -38.01
CA ILE A 155 5.69 -2.29 -38.03
C ILE A 155 4.20 -2.48 -38.31
N ARG A 156 3.33 -1.73 -37.61
CA ARG A 156 1.88 -1.77 -37.83
C ARG A 156 1.53 -1.49 -39.29
N ASN A 157 2.02 -0.38 -39.85
CA ASN A 157 1.75 -0.01 -41.24
C ASN A 157 2.24 -1.08 -42.24
N THR A 158 3.36 -1.72 -41.94
CA THR A 158 3.94 -2.79 -42.78
C THR A 158 3.07 -4.03 -42.74
N ILE A 159 2.66 -4.48 -41.54
CA ILE A 159 1.78 -5.64 -41.36
C ILE A 159 0.43 -5.41 -42.06
N GLU A 160 -0.18 -4.23 -41.89
CA GLU A 160 -1.44 -3.87 -42.55
C GLU A 160 -1.32 -3.89 -44.08
N LYS A 161 -0.21 -3.39 -44.63
CA LYS A 161 0.03 -3.37 -46.08
C LYS A 161 0.23 -4.78 -46.66
N GLU A 162 1.11 -5.57 -46.06
CA GLU A 162 1.47 -6.91 -46.52
C GLU A 162 0.32 -7.93 -46.36
N ASN A 163 -0.54 -7.71 -45.35
CA ASN A 163 -1.61 -8.62 -45.00
C ASN A 163 -3.00 -8.07 -45.35
N SER A 164 -3.09 -7.07 -46.22
CA SER A 164 -4.35 -6.43 -46.68
C SER A 164 -5.42 -7.38 -47.23
N LYS A 165 -5.03 -8.61 -47.62
CA LYS A 165 -5.93 -9.66 -48.11
C LYS A 165 -6.44 -10.61 -47.02
N LYS A 166 -5.88 -10.54 -45.80
CA LYS A 166 -6.26 -11.38 -44.66
C LYS A 166 -7.40 -10.73 -43.87
N SER A 167 -8.06 -11.49 -43.00
CA SER A 167 -9.08 -10.96 -42.11
C SER A 167 -8.49 -10.00 -41.08
N THR A 168 -9.24 -8.97 -40.70
CA THR A 168 -8.86 -7.98 -39.69
C THR A 168 -8.40 -8.63 -38.38
N VAL A 169 -9.08 -9.69 -37.94
CA VAL A 169 -8.74 -10.45 -36.73
C VAL A 169 -7.35 -11.08 -36.82
N ALA A 170 -6.94 -11.58 -37.99
CA ALA A 170 -5.61 -12.14 -38.18
C ALA A 170 -4.53 -11.04 -38.15
N ILE A 171 -4.83 -9.88 -38.75
CA ILE A 171 -3.94 -8.70 -38.75
C ILE A 171 -3.71 -8.20 -37.32
N ASP A 172 -4.77 -8.04 -36.54
CA ASP A 172 -4.68 -7.58 -35.15
C ASP A 172 -3.86 -8.52 -34.26
N ARG A 173 -3.98 -9.84 -34.45
CA ARG A 173 -3.16 -10.82 -33.72
C ARG A 173 -1.67 -10.66 -34.02
N MET A 174 -1.32 -10.39 -35.28
CA MET A 174 0.08 -10.15 -35.67
C MET A 174 0.60 -8.84 -35.08
N ILE A 175 -0.20 -7.77 -35.13
CA ILE A 175 0.15 -6.48 -34.51
C ILE A 175 0.33 -6.62 -33.00
N ASN A 176 -0.58 -7.33 -32.32
CA ASN A 176 -0.51 -7.50 -30.87
C ASN A 176 0.75 -8.24 -30.42
N LYS A 177 1.21 -9.23 -31.20
CA LYS A 177 2.46 -9.95 -30.91
C LYS A 177 3.67 -9.01 -30.92
N GLU A 178 3.78 -8.17 -31.95
CA GLU A 178 4.89 -7.20 -32.03
C GLU A 178 4.75 -6.08 -31.00
N LYS A 179 3.52 -5.66 -30.71
CA LYS A 179 3.22 -4.70 -29.64
C LYS A 179 3.72 -5.20 -28.28
N GLU A 180 3.48 -6.45 -27.93
CA GLU A 180 3.95 -7.03 -26.66
C GLU A 180 5.48 -6.98 -26.53
N VAL A 181 6.20 -7.27 -27.62
CA VAL A 181 7.67 -7.18 -27.65
C VAL A 181 8.15 -5.74 -27.44
N ILE A 182 7.53 -4.77 -28.11
CA ILE A 182 7.90 -3.35 -27.96
C ILE A 182 7.55 -2.84 -26.55
N VAL A 183 6.40 -3.23 -26.00
CA VAL A 183 6.01 -2.87 -24.62
C VAL A 183 7.05 -3.37 -23.63
N GLN A 184 7.52 -4.61 -23.79
CA GLN A 184 8.58 -5.14 -22.92
C GLN A 184 9.86 -4.31 -23.03
N LYS A 185 10.31 -3.96 -24.24
CA LYS A 185 11.50 -3.11 -24.44
C LYS A 185 11.34 -1.73 -23.79
N ILE A 186 10.15 -1.13 -23.84
CA ILE A 186 9.86 0.15 -23.18
C ILE A 186 9.97 0.00 -21.66
N LEU A 187 9.43 -1.08 -21.09
CA LEU A 187 9.52 -1.36 -19.66
C LEU A 187 10.98 -1.57 -19.22
N ASP A 188 11.76 -2.35 -19.97
CA ASP A 188 13.17 -2.59 -19.68
C ASP A 188 13.97 -1.28 -19.74
N THR A 189 13.70 -0.45 -20.76
CA THR A 189 14.30 0.88 -20.89
C THR A 189 13.96 1.77 -19.69
N ALA A 190 12.72 1.75 -19.22
CA ALA A 190 12.28 2.54 -18.07
C ALA A 190 12.99 2.10 -16.78
N ILE A 191 13.21 0.80 -16.59
CA ILE A 191 14.00 0.25 -15.48
C ILE A 191 15.45 0.73 -15.56
N ASP A 192 16.08 0.61 -16.73
CA ASP A 192 17.47 1.01 -16.93
C ASP A 192 17.69 2.52 -16.72
N CYS A 193 16.67 3.34 -16.99
CA CYS A 193 16.71 4.80 -16.77
C CYS A 193 16.32 5.20 -15.35
N GLY A 194 15.87 4.27 -14.50
CA GLY A 194 15.34 4.58 -13.17
C GLY A 194 14.02 5.36 -13.20
N CYS A 195 13.25 5.27 -14.30
CA CYS A 195 11.96 5.92 -14.51
C CYS A 195 10.80 4.98 -14.14
N THR A 196 10.69 4.62 -12.87
CA THR A 196 9.73 3.59 -12.41
C THR A 196 8.41 4.14 -11.85
N SER A 197 8.25 5.47 -11.81
CA SER A 197 7.00 6.11 -11.39
C SER A 197 5.95 6.05 -12.48
N GLY A 198 4.71 5.74 -12.11
CA GLY A 198 3.57 5.72 -13.01
C GLY A 198 2.31 6.30 -12.37
N LYS A 199 1.30 6.57 -13.21
CA LYS A 199 -0.02 7.07 -12.80
C LYS A 199 -1.07 6.05 -13.20
N VAL A 200 -1.93 5.69 -12.25
CA VAL A 200 -3.12 4.88 -12.54
C VAL A 200 -4.22 5.82 -13.03
N CYS A 201 -4.71 5.59 -14.24
CA CYS A 201 -5.80 6.36 -14.83
C CYS A 201 -7.10 5.55 -14.78
N ILE A 202 -8.12 6.07 -14.09
CA ILE A 202 -9.47 5.50 -14.06
C ILE A 202 -10.41 6.47 -14.76
N VAL A 203 -11.14 5.99 -15.78
CA VAL A 203 -12.14 6.79 -16.48
C VAL A 203 -13.52 6.42 -15.95
N SER A 204 -14.10 7.29 -15.12
CA SER A 204 -15.46 7.12 -14.62
C SER A 204 -16.45 7.72 -15.62
N ARG A 205 -17.26 6.88 -16.28
CA ARG A 205 -18.45 7.36 -16.99
C ARG A 205 -19.51 7.76 -15.97
N LEU A 206 -20.17 8.90 -16.19
CA LEU A 206 -21.28 9.41 -15.37
C LEU A 206 -22.25 8.27 -15.02
N CYS A 207 -22.21 7.82 -13.77
CA CYS A 207 -23.21 6.89 -13.24
C CYS A 207 -23.95 7.62 -12.11
N CYS A 208 -25.26 7.82 -12.32
CA CYS A 208 -26.22 8.34 -11.36
C CYS A 208 -26.36 7.37 -10.18
N CYS A 209 -25.43 7.38 -9.23
CA CYS A 209 -25.61 6.72 -7.93
C CYS A 209 -24.81 7.52 -6.89
N THR A 210 -25.51 8.12 -5.94
CA THR A 210 -25.01 8.85 -4.77
C THR A 210 -24.33 7.91 -3.76
N GLY A 211 -23.43 7.03 -4.24
CA GLY A 211 -22.82 5.97 -3.43
C GLY A 211 -21.57 5.31 -4.01
N CYS A 212 -21.08 5.72 -5.20
CA CYS A 212 -19.89 5.12 -5.84
C CYS A 212 -18.68 6.06 -5.94
N PHE A 213 -18.59 7.10 -5.11
CA PHE A 213 -17.41 7.99 -5.06
C PHE A 213 -16.27 7.46 -4.16
N SER A 214 -16.11 6.13 -4.05
CA SER A 214 -14.95 5.52 -3.39
C SER A 214 -13.73 5.37 -4.31
N PHE A 215 -13.86 5.68 -5.61
CA PHE A 215 -12.75 5.64 -6.56
C PHE A 215 -12.74 6.91 -7.40
N LEU A 216 -12.12 7.96 -6.84
CA LEU A 216 -11.68 9.10 -7.63
C LEU A 216 -10.66 8.64 -8.68
N PRO A 217 -10.46 9.41 -9.76
CA PRO A 217 -9.16 9.50 -10.39
C PRO A 217 -8.21 10.23 -9.41
N LEU A 218 -7.89 9.60 -8.29
CA LEU A 218 -6.94 10.10 -7.32
C LEU A 218 -5.56 9.76 -7.89
N CYS A 219 -4.78 10.77 -8.26
CA CYS A 219 -3.36 10.55 -8.48
C CYS A 219 -2.69 10.40 -7.11
N LEU A 220 -2.83 9.21 -6.52
CA LEU A 220 -2.14 8.84 -5.30
C LEU A 220 -0.72 8.48 -5.71
N VAL A 221 0.17 9.47 -5.72
CA VAL A 221 1.60 9.25 -5.95
C VAL A 221 2.15 8.52 -4.72
N SER A 222 2.27 7.21 -4.83
CA SER A 222 2.87 6.33 -3.83
C SER A 222 4.35 6.16 -4.16
N LYS A 223 5.22 6.60 -3.23
CA LYS A 223 6.62 6.21 -3.10
C LYS A 223 6.84 5.88 -1.63
#